data_AF-A0A0H3FIJ9-F1
#
_entry.id   AF-A0A0H3FIJ9-F1
#
_cell.length_a   1.000
_cell.length_b   1.000
_cell.length_c   1.000
_cell.angle_alpha   90.00
_cell.angle_beta   90.00
_cell.angle_gamma   90.00
#
_symmetry.space_group_name_H-M   'P 1'
#
loop_
_entity.id
_entity.type
_entity.pdbx_description
1 polymer ?
#
loop_
_entity_poly.entity_id
_entity_poly.type
_entity_poly.pdbx_seq_one_letter_code
_entity_poly.pdbx_strand_id
1 'polypeptide(L)'
;MLKRLFIFGILILPFSSNAAAKIEYDQLTQSQSIKGLDDANMEGCELHEGLVVAKNTQYSDSGVTIKLIRFQGVDGKIFVIPTGFETLSKNDNDIANSMINIGEPYFIRFTACGSGGFLKLIDLYKLS
;
A
#
# COMPACT_ATOMS: atom_id res chain seq x y z
N MET A 1 -26.56 -55.39 -6.31
CA MET A 1 -27.01 -54.25 -5.49
C MET A 1 -25.79 -53.52 -4.95
N LEU A 2 -25.76 -52.19 -5.11
CA LEU A 2 -25.06 -51.16 -4.30
C LEU A 2 -23.55 -51.33 -3.99
N LYS A 3 -22.68 -50.33 -4.09
CA LYS A 3 -22.86 -48.87 -3.98
C LYS A 3 -21.55 -48.23 -4.47
N ARG A 4 -21.58 -47.44 -5.55
CA ARG A 4 -20.45 -46.60 -5.97
C ARG A 4 -20.46 -45.35 -5.11
N LEU A 5 -19.42 -45.16 -4.29
CA LEU A 5 -19.22 -43.96 -3.48
C LEU A 5 -18.50 -42.92 -4.35
N PHE A 6 -19.23 -41.94 -4.87
CA PHE A 6 -18.65 -40.76 -5.50
C PHE A 6 -18.29 -39.77 -4.40
N ILE A 7 -16.99 -39.61 -4.12
CA ILE A 7 -16.48 -38.54 -3.27
C ILE A 7 -16.37 -37.30 -4.16
N PHE A 8 -17.34 -36.40 -4.06
CA PHE A 8 -17.24 -35.05 -4.62
C PHE A 8 -16.20 -34.28 -3.79
N GLY A 9 -14.97 -34.19 -4.31
CA GLY A 9 -13.96 -33.30 -3.78
C GLY A 9 -14.36 -31.86 -4.08
N ILE A 10 -14.89 -31.16 -3.09
CA ILE A 10 -15.05 -29.71 -3.14
C ILE A 10 -13.64 -29.12 -3.01
N LEU A 11 -13.08 -28.70 -4.14
CA LEU A 11 -11.91 -27.83 -4.18
C LEU A 11 -12.31 -26.47 -3.59
N ILE A 12 -11.99 -26.27 -2.32
CA ILE A 12 -12.04 -24.95 -1.70
C ILE A 12 -10.81 -24.20 -2.22
N LEU A 13 -10.96 -23.48 -3.33
CA LEU A 13 -9.94 -22.55 -3.79
C LEU A 13 -9.88 -21.39 -2.78
N PRO A 14 -8.70 -21.05 -2.22
CA PRO A 14 -8.56 -19.84 -1.43
C PRO A 14 -8.80 -18.66 -2.37
N PHE A 15 -9.92 -17.96 -2.19
CA PHE A 15 -10.13 -16.66 -2.81
C PHE A 15 -9.18 -15.68 -2.10
N SER A 16 -7.98 -15.48 -2.65
CA SER A 16 -7.14 -14.35 -2.29
C SER A 16 -7.85 -13.07 -2.73
N SER A 17 -8.62 -12.47 -1.83
CA SER A 17 -9.23 -11.16 -2.04
C SER A 17 -8.13 -10.10 -1.89
N ASN A 18 -7.29 -9.97 -2.91
CA ASN A 18 -6.51 -8.75 -3.07
C ASN A 18 -7.49 -7.68 -3.57
N ALA A 19 -8.04 -6.90 -2.63
CA ALA A 19 -8.81 -5.73 -2.99
C ALA A 19 -7.91 -4.82 -3.85
N ALA A 20 -8.34 -4.50 -5.07
CA ALA A 20 -7.58 -3.61 -5.94
C ALA A 20 -7.38 -2.26 -5.25
N ALA A 21 -6.19 -1.67 -5.42
CA ALA A 21 -5.88 -0.37 -4.87
C ALA A 21 -6.89 0.69 -5.35
N LYS A 22 -7.29 1.59 -4.46
CA LYS A 22 -8.30 2.62 -4.72
C LYS A 22 -7.77 3.99 -4.33
N ILE A 23 -7.99 4.96 -5.22
CA ILE A 23 -7.78 6.37 -4.93
C ILE A 23 -9.13 6.98 -4.55
N GLU A 24 -9.18 7.61 -3.38
CA GLU A 24 -10.39 8.22 -2.85
C GLU A 24 -10.14 9.71 -2.56
N TYR A 25 -11.15 10.53 -2.87
CA TYR A 25 -11.19 11.93 -2.49
C TYR A 25 -12.44 12.18 -1.65
N ASP A 26 -12.24 12.65 -0.43
CA ASP A 26 -13.33 13.05 0.45
C ASP A 26 -13.58 14.55 0.27
N GLN A 27 -14.75 14.91 -0.27
CA GLN A 27 -15.11 16.31 -0.51
C GLN A 27 -15.37 17.11 0.77
N LEU A 28 -15.76 16.45 1.87
CA LEU A 28 -16.06 17.11 3.13
C LEU A 28 -14.78 17.52 3.86
N THR A 29 -13.79 16.62 3.87
CA THR A 29 -12.49 16.85 4.54
C THR A 29 -11.42 17.37 3.59
N GLN A 30 -11.69 17.40 2.28
CA GLN A 30 -10.72 17.67 1.22
C GLN A 30 -9.48 16.76 1.27
N SER A 31 -9.62 15.58 1.90
CA SER A 31 -8.53 14.63 2.03
C SER A 31 -8.46 13.71 0.82
N GLN A 32 -7.22 13.31 0.47
CA GLN A 32 -6.95 12.36 -0.60
C GLN A 32 -6.30 11.13 0.01
N SER A 33 -6.72 9.94 -0.42
CA SER A 33 -6.10 8.70 0.03
C SER A 33 -5.90 7.69 -1.09
N ILE A 34 -4.90 6.85 -0.92
CA ILE A 34 -4.63 5.67 -1.72
C ILE A 34 -4.70 4.49 -0.77
N LYS A 35 -5.59 3.54 -1.03
CA LYS A 35 -5.84 2.40 -0.14
C LYS A 35 -5.63 1.08 -0.84
N GLY A 36 -5.20 0.06 -0.10
CA GLY A 36 -5.06 -1.31 -0.60
C GLY A 36 -3.96 -1.48 -1.64
N LEU A 37 -2.81 -0.83 -1.43
CA LEU A 37 -1.63 -0.97 -2.28
C LEU A 37 -0.95 -2.34 -2.12
N ASP A 38 -1.05 -2.95 -0.95
CA ASP A 38 -0.61 -4.33 -0.68
C ASP A 38 -1.49 -4.95 0.43
N ASP A 39 -1.25 -6.21 0.77
CA ASP A 39 -2.00 -6.93 1.80
C ASP A 39 -1.51 -6.56 3.21
N ALA A 40 -2.45 -6.10 4.04
CA ALA A 40 -2.19 -5.75 5.43
C ALA A 40 -2.03 -6.98 6.35
N ASN A 41 -2.50 -8.16 5.93
CA ASN A 41 -2.58 -9.39 6.73
C ASN A 41 -1.61 -10.48 6.25
N MET A 42 -0.44 -10.08 5.78
CA MET A 42 0.60 -11.03 5.36
C MET A 42 1.22 -11.77 6.56
N GLU A 43 1.34 -13.09 6.45
CA GLU A 43 2.02 -13.92 7.45
C GLU A 43 3.49 -13.49 7.63
N GLY A 44 3.94 -13.37 8.88
CA GLY A 44 5.31 -12.95 9.20
C GLY A 44 5.57 -11.45 9.00
N CYS A 45 4.51 -10.64 8.88
CA CYS A 45 4.58 -9.19 8.80
C CYS A 45 3.83 -8.54 9.96
N GLU A 46 4.39 -7.44 10.45
CA GLU A 46 3.72 -6.56 11.41
C GLU A 46 3.15 -5.35 10.68
N LEU A 47 1.90 -5.00 10.98
CA LEU A 47 1.27 -3.78 10.48
C LEU A 47 1.64 -2.61 11.40
N HIS A 48 2.12 -1.53 10.80
CA HIS A 48 2.42 -0.27 11.46
C HIS A 48 1.61 0.85 10.84
N GLU A 49 1.37 1.89 11.62
CA GLU A 49 0.71 3.10 11.17
C GLU A 49 1.23 4.32 11.92
N GLY A 50 1.11 5.49 11.29
CA GLY A 50 1.49 6.73 11.95
C GLY A 50 1.60 7.94 11.05
N LEU A 51 1.79 9.08 11.71
CA LEU A 51 2.06 10.35 11.06
C LEU A 51 3.53 10.43 10.66
N VAL A 52 3.75 10.83 9.41
CA VAL A 52 5.08 10.95 8.80
C VAL A 52 5.14 12.19 7.91
N VAL A 53 6.35 12.66 7.64
CA VAL A 53 6.60 13.70 6.63
C VAL A 53 7.37 13.09 5.46
N ALA A 54 6.90 13.32 4.23
CA ALA A 54 7.65 12.91 3.04
C ALA A 54 8.89 13.79 2.88
N LYS A 55 10.08 13.19 2.89
CA LYS A 55 11.37 13.90 2.81
C LYS A 55 12.04 13.80 1.45
N ASN A 56 11.83 12.70 0.74
CA ASN A 56 12.33 12.53 -0.62
C ASN A 56 11.54 11.45 -1.35
N THR A 57 11.65 11.41 -2.67
CA THR A 57 11.06 10.41 -3.56
C THR A 57 12.13 9.86 -4.50
N GLN A 58 12.03 8.57 -4.83
CA GLN A 58 12.79 7.99 -5.94
C GLN A 58 11.81 7.54 -7.02
N TYR A 59 12.01 8.04 -8.24
CA TYR A 59 11.24 7.64 -9.40
C TYR A 59 11.84 6.37 -10.04
N SER A 60 11.03 5.69 -10.85
CA SER A 60 11.47 4.66 -11.78
C SER A 60 12.48 5.22 -12.78
N ASP A 61 13.21 4.34 -13.46
CA ASP A 61 14.19 4.75 -14.49
C ASP A 61 13.56 5.57 -15.63
N SER A 62 12.28 5.32 -15.92
CA SER A 62 11.49 6.10 -16.88
C SER A 62 11.06 7.49 -16.38
N GLY A 63 11.23 7.78 -15.08
CA GLY A 63 10.77 9.00 -14.44
C GLY A 63 9.26 9.07 -14.20
N VAL A 64 8.51 8.03 -14.57
CA VAL A 64 7.03 8.08 -14.59
C VAL A 64 6.42 7.76 -13.24
N THR A 65 7.02 6.86 -12.45
CA THR A 65 6.38 6.33 -11.23
C THR A 65 7.26 6.56 -10.03
N ILE A 66 6.73 7.14 -8.95
CA ILE A 66 7.42 7.16 -7.66
C ILE A 66 7.48 5.73 -7.14
N LYS A 67 8.67 5.13 -7.08
CA LYS A 67 8.88 3.77 -6.56
C LYS A 67 9.10 3.73 -5.07
N LEU A 68 9.82 4.72 -4.53
CA LEU A 68 10.13 4.80 -3.10
C LEU A 68 9.81 6.19 -2.57
N ILE A 69 9.32 6.24 -1.33
CA ILE A 69 9.23 7.49 -0.57
C ILE A 69 10.07 7.34 0.69
N ARG A 70 10.93 8.33 0.96
CA ARG A 70 11.62 8.48 2.24
C ARG A 70 10.71 9.25 3.18
N PHE A 71 10.22 8.60 4.21
CA PHE A 71 9.42 9.19 5.27
C PHE A 71 10.26 9.46 6.52
N GLN A 72 9.92 10.52 7.24
CA GLN A 72 10.39 10.77 8.60
C GLN A 72 9.20 10.73 9.55
N GLY A 73 9.24 9.82 10.53
CA GLY A 73 8.26 9.75 11.61
C GLY A 73 8.43 10.88 12.63
N VAL A 74 7.40 11.06 13.46
CA VAL A 74 7.41 12.06 14.55
C VAL A 74 8.51 11.84 15.59
N ASP A 75 8.98 10.60 15.75
CA ASP A 75 10.10 10.23 16.62
C ASP A 75 11.47 10.48 15.99
N GLY A 76 11.50 11.06 14.78
CA GLY A 76 12.70 11.36 14.03
C GLY A 76 13.27 10.18 13.25
N LYS A 77 12.70 8.96 13.36
CA LYS A 77 13.15 7.82 12.57
C LYS A 77 12.84 8.01 11.10
N ILE A 78 13.72 7.49 10.25
CA ILE A 78 13.60 7.58 8.80
C ILE A 78 13.38 6.19 8.24
N PHE A 79 12.42 6.08 7.34
CA PHE A 79 12.07 4.85 6.65
C PHE A 79 12.01 5.13 5.15
N VAL A 80 12.43 4.17 4.33
CA VAL A 80 12.27 4.23 2.87
C VAL A 80 11.31 3.12 2.50
N ILE A 81 10.13 3.49 2.00
CA ILE A 81 9.03 2.56 1.77
C ILE A 81 8.75 2.48 0.27
N PRO A 82 8.78 1.27 -0.32
CA PRO A 82 8.24 1.02 -1.66
C PRO A 82 6.75 1.35 -1.73
N THR A 83 6.36 2.09 -2.75
CA THR A 83 4.99 2.62 -2.89
C THR A 83 4.00 1.61 -3.48
N GLY A 84 4.48 0.66 -4.29
CA GLY A 84 3.62 -0.25 -5.05
C GLY A 84 2.84 0.42 -6.19
N PHE A 85 3.11 1.70 -6.50
CA PHE A 85 2.37 2.48 -7.49
C PHE A 85 2.48 1.90 -8.91
N GLU A 86 3.50 1.11 -9.21
CA GLU A 86 3.67 0.41 -10.49
C GLU A 86 2.54 -0.58 -10.81
N THR A 87 1.76 -0.98 -9.81
CA THR A 87 0.61 -1.88 -9.98
C THR A 87 -0.67 -1.11 -10.36
N LEU A 88 -0.67 0.21 -10.23
CA LEU A 88 -1.82 1.07 -10.53
C LEU A 88 -2.01 1.21 -12.05
N SER A 89 -3.24 1.56 -12.45
CA SER A 89 -3.47 2.02 -13.82
C SER A 89 -2.65 3.28 -14.09
N LYS A 90 -2.37 3.57 -15.37
CA LYS A 90 -1.60 4.78 -15.74
C LYS A 90 -2.23 6.06 -15.15
N ASN A 91 -3.55 6.20 -15.25
CA ASN A 91 -4.26 7.36 -14.73
C ASN A 91 -4.15 7.46 -13.20
N ASP A 92 -4.30 6.33 -12.51
CA ASP A 92 -4.20 6.30 -11.05
C ASP A 92 -2.76 6.55 -10.59
N ASN A 93 -1.76 6.09 -11.34
CA ASN A 93 -0.36 6.40 -11.09
C ASN A 93 -0.09 7.90 -11.20
N ASP A 94 -0.60 8.55 -12.26
CA ASP A 94 -0.47 10.00 -12.46
C ASP A 94 -1.08 10.77 -11.27
N ILE A 95 -2.26 10.36 -10.81
CA ILE A 95 -2.91 10.93 -9.62
C ILE A 95 -2.08 10.67 -8.36
N ALA A 96 -1.69 9.42 -8.10
CA ALA A 96 -0.91 9.02 -6.93
C ALA A 96 0.41 9.78 -6.83
N ASN A 97 1.11 9.98 -7.95
CA ASN A 97 2.34 10.77 -7.98
C ASN A 97 2.07 12.23 -7.62
N SER A 98 0.98 12.83 -8.13
CA SER A 98 0.60 14.21 -7.84
C SER A 98 0.18 14.43 -6.37
N MET A 99 -0.20 13.36 -5.66
CA MET A 99 -0.51 13.44 -4.23
C MET A 99 0.73 13.68 -3.36
N ILE A 100 1.92 13.24 -3.81
CA ILE A 100 3.14 13.24 -3.01
C ILE A 100 3.89 14.57 -3.16
N ASN A 101 3.95 15.31 -2.06
CA ASN A 101 4.64 16.58 -1.92
C ASN A 101 5.71 16.44 -0.84
N ILE A 102 6.95 16.83 -1.17
CA ILE A 102 8.04 16.85 -0.18
C ILE A 102 7.78 17.94 0.85
N GLY A 103 7.97 17.60 2.12
CA GLY A 103 7.74 18.49 3.25
C GLY A 103 6.35 18.37 3.87
N GLU A 104 5.40 17.75 3.17
CA GLU A 104 4.02 17.62 3.64
C GLU A 104 3.82 16.41 4.58
N PRO A 105 2.86 16.52 5.52
CA PRO A 105 2.52 15.43 6.42
C PRO A 105 1.53 14.45 5.77
N TYR A 106 1.71 13.18 6.11
CA TYR A 106 0.86 12.07 5.69
C TYR A 106 0.56 11.19 6.90
N PHE A 107 -0.62 10.59 6.91
CA PHE A 107 -0.85 9.38 7.70
C PHE A 107 -0.63 8.19 6.77
N ILE A 108 0.17 7.21 7.19
CA ILE A 108 0.43 6.01 6.39
C ILE A 108 0.15 4.76 7.20
N ARG A 109 -0.24 3.69 6.50
CA ARG A 109 -0.22 2.32 7.00
C ARG A 109 0.79 1.54 6.16
N PHE A 110 1.68 0.81 6.81
CA PHE A 110 2.71 0.04 6.12
C PHE A 110 3.00 -1.26 6.89
N THR A 111 3.36 -2.32 6.20
CA THR A 111 3.82 -3.55 6.83
C THR A 111 5.35 -3.58 6.90
N ALA A 112 5.87 -4.21 7.94
CA ALA A 112 7.28 -4.56 8.07
C ALA A 112 7.38 -6.09 8.23
N CYS A 113 7.99 -6.77 7.27
CA CYS A 113 8.08 -8.22 7.23
C CYS A 113 9.45 -8.76 7.65
N GLY A 114 9.47 -9.98 8.20
CA GLY A 114 10.69 -10.64 8.67
C GLY A 114 11.29 -9.90 9.87
N SER A 115 12.58 -9.55 9.82
CA SER A 115 13.23 -8.75 10.87
C SER A 115 12.97 -7.24 10.72
N GLY A 116 11.87 -6.85 10.07
CA GLY A 116 11.51 -5.46 9.77
C GLY A 116 12.26 -4.82 8.59
N GLY A 117 13.03 -5.61 7.83
CA GLY A 117 13.84 -5.13 6.70
C GLY A 117 13.06 -4.92 5.40
N PHE A 118 11.86 -5.48 5.30
CA PHE A 118 11.03 -5.41 4.09
C PHE A 118 9.77 -4.62 4.40
N LEU A 119 9.78 -3.35 4.00
CA LEU A 119 8.64 -2.47 4.18
C LEU A 119 7.75 -2.50 2.95
N LYS A 120 6.44 -2.37 3.15
CA LYS A 120 5.47 -2.18 2.07
C LYS A 120 4.41 -1.19 2.46
N LEU A 121 4.11 -0.25 1.57
CA LEU A 121 3.01 0.69 1.78
C LEU A 121 1.67 -0.02 1.58
N ILE A 122 0.77 0.10 2.56
CA ILE A 122 -0.59 -0.44 2.49
C ILE A 122 -1.55 0.67 2.09
N ASP A 123 -1.55 1.76 2.86
CA ASP A 123 -2.40 2.92 2.63
C ASP A 123 -1.62 4.21 2.85
N LEU A 124 -2.02 5.26 2.14
CA LEU A 124 -1.48 6.61 2.26
C LEU A 124 -2.62 7.62 2.28
N TYR A 125 -2.59 8.53 3.24
CA TYR A 125 -3.57 9.58 3.43
C TYR A 125 -2.85 10.92 3.45
N LYS A 126 -3.18 11.79 2.50
CA LYS A 126 -2.74 13.17 2.49
C LYS A 126 -3.62 13.98 3.45
N LEU A 127 -2.97 14.63 4.40
CA LEU A 127 -3.62 15.55 5.32
C LEU A 127 -3.71 16.92 4.64
N SER A 128 -4.91 17.51 4.64
CA SER A 128 -5.22 18.82 4.06
C SER A 128 -4.91 19.96 5.02
#